data_AF-A0A0D8B588-F1
#
_entry.id   AF-A0A0D8B588-F1
#
_cell.length_a   1.000
_cell.length_b   1.000
_cell.length_c   1.000
_cell.angle_alpha   90.00
_cell.angle_beta   90.00
_cell.angle_gamma   90.00
#
_symmetry.space_group_name_H-M   'P 1'
#
loop_
_entity.id
_entity.type
_entity.pdbx_description
1 polymer ?
#
loop_
_entity_poly.entity_id
_entity_poly.type
_entity_poly.pdbx_seq_one_letter_code
_entity_poly.pdbx_strand_id
1 'polypeptide(L)'
;SYTQATPDQHHAQPPSRTRAPHLTPVNFEDPDFFDHYNNHHRHSGIGLLTPTAVHHGQAAAVHQARAAVLDNATHPERFVRRPPTPPALPQPAWINRPPDPEDQPDTTTG
;
A
#
# COMPACT_ATOMS: atom_id res chain seq x y z
N SER A 1 36.03 18.71 -64.06
CA SER A 1 35.48 17.75 -63.10
C SER A 1 35.22 18.45 -61.78
N TYR A 2 34.13 18.05 -61.12
CA TYR A 2 33.65 18.43 -59.78
C TYR A 2 32.78 19.70 -59.67
N THR A 3 31.47 19.46 -59.66
CA THR A 3 30.41 20.35 -59.20
C THR A 3 30.26 20.16 -57.68
N GLN A 4 30.32 21.22 -56.89
CA GLN A 4 29.84 21.21 -55.50
C GLN A 4 28.45 21.83 -55.45
N ALA A 5 27.47 21.03 -55.03
CA ALA A 5 26.11 21.46 -54.74
C ALA A 5 26.05 22.02 -53.32
N THR A 6 25.46 23.21 -53.16
CA THR A 6 25.08 23.82 -51.89
C THR A 6 23.89 23.05 -51.29
N PRO A 7 23.89 22.69 -50.00
CA PRO A 7 22.67 22.18 -49.36
C PRO A 7 21.79 23.36 -48.94
N ASP A 8 20.55 23.34 -49.41
CA ASP A 8 19.47 24.25 -49.05
C ASP A 8 19.00 23.93 -47.61
N GLN A 9 19.13 24.91 -46.69
CA GLN A 9 18.69 24.77 -45.30
C GLN A 9 17.23 25.22 -45.18
N HIS A 10 16.29 24.33 -45.50
CA HIS A 10 14.90 24.54 -45.13
C HIS A 10 14.67 24.14 -43.67
N HIS A 11 14.67 25.13 -42.78
CA HIS A 11 14.23 25.00 -41.40
C HIS A 11 12.70 24.87 -41.36
N ALA A 12 12.18 23.67 -41.59
CA ALA A 12 10.76 23.38 -41.44
C ALA A 12 10.44 23.19 -39.94
N GLN A 13 9.71 24.15 -39.36
CA GLN A 13 9.23 24.06 -37.99
C GLN A 13 8.15 22.96 -37.88
N PRO A 14 8.25 22.01 -36.93
CA PRO A 14 7.22 20.99 -36.77
C PRO A 14 5.90 21.62 -36.33
N PRO A 15 4.73 21.10 -36.74
CA PRO A 15 3.45 21.65 -36.33
C PRO A 15 3.29 21.55 -34.80
N SER A 16 2.83 22.66 -34.21
CA SER A 16 2.51 22.78 -32.79
C SER A 16 1.61 21.61 -32.35
N ARG A 17 2.08 20.81 -31.39
CA ARG A 17 1.24 19.79 -30.74
C ARG A 17 0.04 20.49 -30.10
N THR A 18 -1.16 20.21 -30.62
CA THR A 18 -2.42 20.55 -29.96
C THR A 18 -2.40 20.01 -28.53
N ARG A 19 -2.55 20.91 -27.56
CA ARG A 19 -2.67 20.59 -26.13
C ARG A 19 -3.86 19.64 -25.95
N ALA A 20 -3.59 18.42 -25.47
CA ALA A 20 -4.62 17.47 -25.07
C ALA A 20 -5.58 18.13 -24.06
N PRO A 21 -6.88 17.78 -24.06
CA PRO A 21 -7.81 18.32 -23.08
C PRO A 21 -7.29 18.05 -21.67
N HIS A 22 -7.33 19.08 -20.84
CA HIS A 22 -7.03 19.01 -19.41
C HIS A 22 -7.90 17.89 -18.82
N LEU A 23 -7.27 16.77 -18.52
CA LEU A 23 -7.81 15.82 -17.56
C LEU A 23 -7.81 16.57 -16.23
N THR A 24 -8.98 16.80 -15.66
CA THR A 24 -9.07 17.15 -14.24
C THR A 24 -8.29 16.08 -13.46
N PRO A 25 -7.31 16.46 -12.62
CA PRO A 25 -6.72 15.50 -11.70
C PRO A 25 -7.87 14.91 -10.87
N VAL A 26 -8.00 13.59 -10.88
CA VAL A 26 -8.75 12.93 -9.81
C VAL A 26 -8.01 13.27 -8.52
N ASN A 27 -8.68 13.96 -7.59
CA ASN A 27 -8.13 14.19 -6.27
C ASN A 27 -7.98 12.83 -5.60
N PHE A 28 -6.74 12.39 -5.40
CA PHE A 28 -6.41 11.16 -4.65
C PHE A 28 -6.57 11.35 -3.13
N GLU A 29 -7.07 12.50 -2.69
CA GLU A 29 -7.17 12.91 -1.29
C GLU A 29 -8.63 12.98 -0.84
N ASP A 30 -9.31 11.83 -0.85
CA ASP A 30 -10.63 11.67 -0.25
C ASP A 30 -10.46 11.32 1.24
N PRO A 31 -10.69 12.27 2.18
CA PRO A 31 -10.50 12.01 3.61
C PRO A 31 -11.42 10.91 4.14
N ASP A 32 -12.62 10.76 3.57
CA ASP A 32 -13.58 9.73 4.00
C ASP A 32 -13.06 8.33 3.63
N PHE A 33 -12.40 8.21 2.47
CA PHE A 33 -11.73 6.97 2.09
C PHE A 33 -10.63 6.58 3.09
N PHE A 34 -9.77 7.52 3.50
CA PHE A 34 -8.67 7.22 4.43
C PHE A 34 -9.16 6.87 5.83
N ASP A 35 -10.17 7.56 6.33
CA ASP A 35 -10.78 7.22 7.62
C ASP A 35 -11.41 5.82 7.56
N HIS A 36 -12.18 5.54 6.51
CA HIS A 36 -12.75 4.21 6.33
C HIS A 36 -11.66 3.14 6.23
N TYR A 37 -10.65 3.35 5.39
CA TYR A 37 -9.57 2.39 5.16
C TYR A 37 -8.79 2.09 6.45
N ASN A 38 -8.41 3.13 7.20
CA ASN A 38 -7.57 2.97 8.38
C ASN A 38 -8.34 2.44 9.60
N ASN A 39 -9.57 2.89 9.80
CA ASN A 39 -10.29 2.69 11.07
C ASN A 39 -11.45 1.68 10.97
N HIS A 40 -11.99 1.43 9.78
CA HIS A 40 -13.20 0.63 9.62
C HIS A 40 -12.98 -0.63 8.77
N HIS A 41 -12.21 -0.51 7.69
CA HIS A 41 -11.96 -1.59 6.74
C HIS A 41 -11.15 -2.72 7.40
N ARG A 42 -11.77 -3.90 7.52
CA ARG A 42 -11.12 -5.11 8.03
C ARG A 42 -10.39 -5.81 6.90
N HIS A 43 -9.08 -5.64 6.85
CA HIS A 43 -8.27 -6.02 5.71
C HIS A 43 -7.80 -7.48 5.81
N SER A 44 -8.11 -8.30 4.79
CA SER A 44 -7.83 -9.74 4.79
C SER A 44 -6.33 -10.07 4.85
N GLY A 45 -5.49 -9.25 4.23
CA GLY A 45 -4.02 -9.40 4.25
C GLY A 45 -3.39 -9.21 5.63
N ILE A 46 -4.10 -8.64 6.59
CA ILE A 46 -3.63 -8.41 7.97
C ILE A 46 -4.53 -9.08 9.02
N GLY A 47 -5.10 -10.24 8.68
CA GLY A 47 -5.89 -11.03 9.63
C GLY A 47 -7.27 -10.43 9.95
N LEU A 48 -7.86 -9.72 8.98
CA LEU A 48 -9.11 -8.96 9.15
C LEU A 48 -9.02 -7.92 10.27
N LEU A 49 -7.84 -7.37 10.54
CA LEU A 49 -7.63 -6.23 11.42
C LEU A 49 -7.79 -4.92 10.64
N THR A 50 -7.95 -3.82 11.36
CA THR A 50 -7.86 -2.49 10.76
C THR A 50 -6.39 -2.08 10.67
N PRO A 51 -5.97 -1.32 9.65
CA PRO A 51 -4.61 -0.77 9.58
C PRO A 51 -4.20 -0.03 10.86
N THR A 52 -5.08 0.79 11.43
CA THR A 52 -4.83 1.50 12.70
C THR A 52 -4.51 0.54 13.84
N ALA A 53 -5.27 -0.56 13.98
CA ALA A 53 -5.03 -1.52 15.06
C ALA A 53 -3.67 -2.23 14.92
N VAL A 54 -3.21 -2.48 13.69
CA VAL A 54 -1.87 -3.03 13.44
C VAL A 54 -0.80 -1.99 13.73
N HIS A 55 -0.96 -0.77 13.20
CA HIS A 55 -0.01 0.32 13.35
C HIS A 55 0.26 0.69 14.82
N HIS A 56 -0.78 0.70 15.66
CA HIS A 56 -0.67 1.03 17.09
C HIS A 56 -0.43 -0.18 17.99
N GLY A 57 -0.07 -1.35 17.44
CA GLY A 57 0.28 -2.54 18.23
C GLY A 57 -0.92 -3.19 18.96
N GLN A 58 -2.15 -2.85 18.58
CA GLN A 58 -3.38 -3.36 19.21
C GLN A 58 -3.83 -4.72 18.63
N ALA A 59 -3.12 -5.22 17.61
CA ALA A 59 -3.44 -6.44 16.88
C ALA A 59 -3.72 -7.65 17.79
N ALA A 60 -2.85 -7.90 18.78
CA ALA A 60 -2.99 -9.02 19.71
C ALA A 60 -4.24 -8.93 20.58
N ALA A 61 -4.52 -7.74 21.15
CA ALA A 61 -5.68 -7.51 22.00
C ALA A 61 -6.99 -7.69 21.21
N VAL A 62 -7.07 -7.14 20.00
CA VAL A 62 -8.24 -7.30 19.11
C VAL A 62 -8.43 -8.76 18.70
N HIS A 63 -7.35 -9.48 18.42
CA HIS A 63 -7.40 -10.91 18.07
C HIS A 63 -7.89 -11.76 19.24
N GLN A 64 -7.40 -11.51 20.46
CA GLN A 64 -7.88 -12.19 21.68
C GLN A 64 -9.36 -11.92 21.94
N ALA A 65 -9.81 -10.67 21.82
CA ALA A 65 -11.22 -10.33 21.97
C ALA A 65 -12.10 -11.06 20.94
N ARG A 66 -11.63 -11.19 19.69
CA ARG A 66 -12.32 -11.97 18.66
C ARG A 66 -12.39 -13.46 18.98
N ALA A 67 -11.31 -14.04 19.49
CA ALA A 67 -11.30 -15.45 19.89
C ALA A 67 -12.39 -15.69 20.95
N ALA A 68 -12.45 -14.84 21.98
CA ALA A 68 -13.47 -14.95 23.02
C ALA A 68 -14.91 -14.84 22.48
N VAL A 69 -15.17 -13.96 21.51
CA VAL A 69 -16.49 -13.85 20.87
C VAL A 69 -16.84 -15.12 20.07
N LEU A 70 -15.87 -15.66 19.34
CA LEU A 70 -16.06 -16.87 18.54
C LEU A 70 -16.26 -18.12 19.41
N ASP A 71 -15.58 -18.20 20.55
CA ASP A 71 -15.74 -19.28 21.53
C ASP A 71 -17.16 -19.28 22.16
N ASN A 72 -17.80 -18.12 22.23
CA ASN A 72 -19.15 -17.94 22.77
C ASN A 72 -20.23 -17.81 21.68
N ALA A 73 -19.95 -18.27 20.45
CA ALA A 73 -20.91 -18.18 19.37
C ALA A 73 -22.18 -19.01 19.64
N THR A 74 -23.36 -18.40 19.49
CA THR A 74 -24.65 -19.02 19.84
C THR A 74 -25.15 -20.05 18.84
N HIS A 75 -24.55 -20.11 17.65
CA HIS A 75 -24.93 -21.00 16.54
C HIS A 75 -23.72 -21.77 15.98
N PRO A 76 -23.09 -22.64 16.79
CA PRO A 76 -21.89 -23.35 16.39
C PRO A 76 -22.09 -24.27 15.16
N GLU A 77 -23.31 -24.75 14.94
CA GLU A 77 -23.73 -25.56 13.79
C GLU A 77 -23.53 -24.86 12.43
N ARG A 78 -23.42 -23.52 12.42
CA ARG A 78 -23.13 -22.75 11.20
C ARG A 78 -21.67 -22.85 10.78
N PHE A 79 -20.79 -23.36 11.64
CA PHE A 79 -19.37 -23.55 11.31
C PHE A 79 -19.13 -24.98 10.81
N VAL A 80 -18.77 -25.09 9.54
CA VAL A 80 -18.54 -26.37 8.87
C VAL A 80 -17.23 -26.98 9.40
N ARG A 81 -17.30 -28.24 9.84
CA ARG A 81 -16.16 -29.12 10.26
C ARG A 81 -15.43 -28.75 11.55
N ARG A 82 -15.37 -27.48 11.98
CA ARG A 82 -14.67 -27.06 13.21
C ARG A 82 -15.18 -25.71 13.74
N PRO A 83 -14.96 -25.43 15.04
CA PRO A 83 -15.16 -24.09 15.59
C PRO A 83 -14.38 -23.03 14.79
N PRO A 84 -14.93 -21.82 14.64
CA PRO A 84 -14.27 -20.74 13.93
C PRO A 84 -13.09 -20.25 14.77
N THR A 85 -11.97 -19.95 14.12
CA THR A 85 -10.80 -19.35 14.77
C THR A 85 -10.49 -18.04 14.04
N PRO A 86 -10.11 -16.95 14.75
CA PRO A 86 -9.68 -15.75 14.07
C PRO A 86 -8.49 -16.04 13.14
N PRO A 87 -8.37 -15.37 11.99
CA PRO A 87 -7.19 -15.52 11.14
C PRO A 87 -5.91 -15.14 11.88
N ALA A 88 -4.80 -15.81 11.56
CA ALA A 88 -3.52 -15.54 12.18
C ALA A 88 -3.12 -14.06 12.06
N LEU A 89 -2.43 -13.57 13.09
CA LEU A 89 -1.87 -12.22 13.08
C LEU A 89 -0.85 -12.06 11.94
N PRO A 90 -0.79 -10.88 11.31
CA PRO A 90 0.19 -10.61 10.28
C PRO A 90 1.61 -10.72 10.86
N GLN A 91 2.53 -11.24 10.06
CA GLN A 91 3.95 -11.11 10.33
C GLN A 91 4.44 -9.75 9.85
N PRO A 92 5.50 -9.20 10.45
CA PRO A 92 6.13 -7.98 9.96
C PRO A 92 6.52 -8.13 8.47
N ALA A 93 6.17 -7.13 7.68
CA ALA A 93 6.53 -7.02 6.27
C ALA A 93 7.18 -5.65 6.02
N TRP A 94 8.18 -5.61 5.14
CA TRP A 94 8.95 -4.40 4.85
C TRP A 94 9.03 -4.19 3.35
N ILE A 95 8.78 -2.96 2.89
CA ILE A 95 9.16 -2.52 1.54
C ILE A 95 10.63 -2.11 1.53
N ASN A 96 11.06 -1.40 2.57
CA ASN A 96 12.46 -1.04 2.84
C ASN A 96 12.77 -1.45 4.29
N ARG A 97 13.37 -2.62 4.47
CA ARG A 97 13.77 -3.06 5.82
C ARG A 97 14.97 -2.20 6.27
N PRO A 98 14.92 -1.54 7.45
CA PRO A 98 16.12 -0.89 7.99
C PRO A 98 17.21 -1.94 8.24
N PRO A 99 18.50 -1.61 8.06
CA PRO A 99 19.59 -2.51 8.42
C PRO A 99 19.52 -2.84 9.90
N ASP A 100 19.95 -4.05 10.27
CA ASP A 100 20.06 -4.42 11.67
C ASP A 100 21.05 -3.47 12.37
N PRO A 101 20.88 -3.19 13.67
CA PRO A 101 21.79 -2.29 14.39
C PRO A 101 23.27 -2.72 14.33
N GLU A 102 23.51 -4.01 14.13
CA GLU A 102 24.85 -4.60 13.98
C GLU A 102 25.45 -4.42 12.56
N ASP A 103 24.62 -4.05 11.59
CA ASP A 103 25.02 -3.77 10.19
C ASP A 103 25.25 -2.27 9.94
N GLN A 104 25.15 -1.42 10.95
CA GLN A 104 25.51 -0.01 10.80
C GLN A 104 27.03 0.14 10.88
N PRO A 105 27.73 0.55 9.80
CA PRO A 105 29.15 0.82 9.89
C PRO A 105 29.37 1.97 10.87
N ASP A 106 30.29 1.78 11.82
CA ASP A 106 30.75 2.81 12.75
C ASP A 106 31.10 4.07 11.95
N THR A 107 30.23 5.06 11.99
CA THR A 107 30.50 6.41 11.48
C THR A 107 31.30 7.15 12.54
N THR A 108 32.47 6.63 12.88
CA THR A 108 33.48 7.31 13.70
C THR A 108 34.84 7.10 13.05
N THR A 109 35.17 7.98 12.10
CA THR A 109 36.53 8.33 11.61
C THR A 109 36.30 9.43 10.56
N GLY A 110 36.82 10.65 10.63
CA GLY A 110 37.73 11.36 11.52
C GLY A 110 37.78 12.82 11.04
#